data_AF-A0A7G8DR40-F1
#
_entry.id   AF-A0A7G8DR40-F1
#
_cell.length_a   1.000
_cell.length_b   1.000
_cell.length_c   1.000
_cell.angle_alpha   90.00
_cell.angle_beta   90.00
_cell.angle_gamma   90.00
#
_symmetry.space_group_name_H-M   'P 1'
#
loop_
_entity.id
_entity.type
_entity.pdbx_description
1 polymer ?
#
loop_
_entity_poly.entity_id
_entity_poly.type
_entity_poly.pdbx_seq_one_letter_code
_entity_poly.pdbx_strand_id
1 'polypeptide(L)'
;MSPFNVFNWISPELRSWLLTNGETVTFQSDQVLIKEGERRLNPMLLLSGCLIATPSSLQQGQEQVAKLAAGSMVGEMSLLEDRPATATITTFGVCKVLQLSVEKFELLSKEQPSMAAQFDRVIAQKLAVQIQDQNAWVHRCHSDHAPVEALRKGLTLFATLQEQDVFTLARLGRLQRVPPETVLLNQGDEVTSTYLVLSGEAEVLFTLDGRTQVVGSSRRGELLGEISLLLSDRHGASLGVRSALGMDLLAIELSALRAELRQNPELGSRFYRGLACMLCRRSRDQLQSHQRAEAIQRAEQQAIDCLDVDQLGAITRAARHFDWLCQYFQRGELATP
;
A
#
# COMPACT_ATOMS: atom_id res chain seq x y z
N MET A 1 0.74 0.83 20.02
CA MET A 1 1.09 -0.43 19.35
C MET A 1 2.62 -0.50 19.27
N SER A 2 3.20 -1.70 19.31
CA SER A 2 4.65 -1.87 19.09
C SER A 2 4.98 -1.44 17.65
N PRO A 3 6.08 -0.71 17.40
CA PRO A 3 6.44 -0.30 16.04
C PRO A 3 6.63 -1.52 15.14
N PHE A 4 6.28 -1.38 13.85
CA PHE A 4 6.45 -2.43 12.86
C PHE A 4 7.92 -2.86 12.79
N ASN A 5 8.17 -4.15 12.99
CA ASN A 5 9.50 -4.73 12.93
C ASN A 5 9.56 -5.80 11.84
N VAL A 6 10.27 -5.49 10.75
CA VAL A 6 10.43 -6.36 9.56
C VAL A 6 10.87 -7.77 9.93
N PHE A 7 11.74 -7.93 10.93
CA PHE A 7 12.28 -9.23 11.33
C PHE A 7 11.23 -10.18 11.92
N ASN A 8 10.08 -9.66 12.35
CA ASN A 8 8.97 -10.47 12.84
C ASN A 8 8.09 -11.02 11.70
N TRP A 9 8.27 -10.52 10.47
CA TRP A 9 7.42 -10.84 9.32
C TRP A 9 8.14 -11.59 8.20
N ILE A 10 9.48 -11.60 8.21
CA ILE A 10 10.29 -12.30 7.21
C ILE A 10 10.63 -13.73 7.65
N SER A 11 10.80 -14.62 6.68
CA SER A 11 11.31 -15.98 6.90
C SER A 11 12.80 -15.99 7.29
N PRO A 12 13.28 -17.08 7.92
CA PRO A 12 14.71 -17.27 8.17
C PRO A 12 15.56 -17.19 6.89
N GLU A 13 15.05 -17.70 5.78
CA GLU A 13 15.72 -17.69 4.48
C GLU A 13 15.88 -16.26 3.96
N LEU A 14 14.79 -15.47 3.95
CA LEU A 14 14.85 -14.07 3.55
C LEU A 14 15.74 -13.25 4.49
N ARG A 15 15.69 -13.52 5.80
CA ARG A 15 16.58 -12.87 6.78
C ARG A 15 18.05 -13.15 6.47
N SER A 16 18.40 -14.41 6.22
CA SER A 16 19.77 -14.81 5.88
C SER A 16 20.23 -14.15 4.58
N TRP A 17 19.36 -14.11 3.57
CA TRP A 17 19.65 -13.47 2.30
C TRP A 17 19.91 -11.97 2.45
N LEU A 18 19.06 -11.25 3.21
CA LEU A 18 19.22 -9.81 3.47
C LEU A 18 20.56 -9.52 4.15
N LEU A 19 20.94 -10.29 5.16
CA LEU A 19 22.21 -10.11 5.89
C LEU A 19 23.43 -10.46 5.03
N THR A 20 23.29 -11.37 4.07
CA THR A 20 24.38 -11.79 3.18
C THR A 20 24.57 -10.83 2.00
N ASN A 21 23.48 -10.27 1.48
CA ASN A 21 23.50 -9.41 0.29
C ASN A 21 23.46 -7.91 0.59
N GLY A 22 23.12 -7.52 1.82
CA GLY A 22 23.13 -6.14 2.26
C GLY A 22 24.47 -5.74 2.88
N GLU A 23 24.81 -4.46 2.76
CA GLU A 23 25.98 -3.88 3.40
C GLU A 23 25.59 -3.34 4.77
N THR A 24 26.29 -3.77 5.81
CA THR A 24 26.05 -3.27 7.17
C THR A 24 26.96 -2.09 7.48
N VAL A 25 26.36 -0.93 7.71
CA VAL A 25 27.06 0.33 7.97
C VAL A 25 26.66 0.86 9.35
N THR A 26 27.65 1.37 10.09
CA THR A 26 27.43 2.04 11.38
C THR A 26 27.50 3.56 11.18
N PHE A 27 26.45 4.25 11.58
CA PHE A 27 26.33 5.69 11.55
C PHE A 27 26.44 6.27 12.97
N GLN A 28 27.08 7.42 13.09
CA GLN A 28 27.14 8.20 14.33
C GLN A 28 25.83 8.96 14.54
N SER A 29 25.67 9.61 15.69
CA SER A 29 24.49 10.45 16.00
C SER A 29 24.36 11.61 15.00
N ASP A 30 23.12 12.05 14.78
CA ASP A 30 22.76 13.26 14.03
C ASP A 30 23.18 13.25 12.55
N GLN A 31 23.39 12.06 11.99
CA GLN A 31 23.69 11.86 10.57
C GLN A 31 22.41 11.73 9.75
N VAL A 32 22.32 12.48 8.66
CA VAL A 32 21.22 12.38 7.69
C VAL A 32 21.45 11.18 6.80
N LEU A 33 20.53 10.21 6.84
CA LEU A 33 20.58 9.00 6.01
C LEU A 33 19.82 9.16 4.70
N ILE A 34 18.68 9.85 4.75
CA ILE A 34 17.83 10.17 3.60
C ILE A 34 17.40 11.62 3.76
N LYS A 35 17.57 12.44 2.73
CA LYS A 35 17.05 13.80 2.73
C LYS A 35 15.70 13.84 2.04
N GLU A 36 14.74 14.60 2.58
CA GLU A 36 13.47 14.82 1.90
C GLU A 36 13.69 15.45 0.51
N GLY A 37 12.88 15.05 -0.47
CA GLY A 37 13.02 15.47 -1.85
C GLY A 37 14.16 14.75 -2.61
N GLU A 38 14.99 13.96 -1.93
CA GLU A 38 16.00 13.13 -2.58
C GLU A 38 15.35 11.89 -3.21
N ARG A 39 15.73 11.60 -4.46
CA ARG A 39 15.41 10.32 -5.09
C ARG A 39 16.50 9.31 -4.72
N ARG A 40 16.19 8.42 -3.78
CA ARG A 40 17.08 7.34 -3.34
C ARG A 40 16.33 6.02 -3.38
N LEU A 41 16.79 5.08 -4.21
CA LEU A 41 16.11 3.79 -4.43
C LEU A 41 16.60 2.67 -3.52
N ASN A 42 17.70 2.87 -2.79
CA ASN A 42 18.27 1.86 -1.91
C ASN A 42 17.56 1.90 -0.54
N PRO A 43 16.70 0.93 -0.20
CA PRO A 43 16.08 0.89 1.12
C PRO A 43 17.11 0.54 2.19
N MET A 44 16.80 0.94 3.41
CA MET A 44 17.62 0.71 4.58
C MET A 44 16.80 0.03 5.68
N LEU A 45 17.41 -0.94 6.35
CA LEU A 45 16.85 -1.65 7.50
C LEU A 45 17.65 -1.29 8.74
N LEU A 46 16.98 -0.74 9.76
CA LEU A 46 17.63 -0.42 11.04
C LEU A 46 17.85 -1.70 11.85
N LEU A 47 19.11 -2.09 12.05
CA LEU A 47 19.47 -3.28 12.85
C LEU A 47 19.52 -2.96 14.34
N SER A 48 20.04 -1.79 14.71
CA SER A 48 20.08 -1.30 16.09
C SER A 48 20.18 0.22 16.14
N GLY A 49 19.74 0.83 17.23
CA GLY A 49 19.70 2.29 17.41
C GLY A 49 18.29 2.86 17.19
N CYS A 50 18.22 4.16 16.92
CA CYS A 50 16.97 4.91 16.75
C CYS A 50 17.12 5.88 15.58
N LEU A 51 16.14 5.92 14.68
CA LEU A 51 16.07 6.94 13.63
C LEU A 51 14.93 7.91 13.93
N ILE A 52 15.05 9.13 13.42
CA ILE A 52 14.05 10.17 13.47
C ILE A 52 13.63 10.48 12.03
N ALA A 53 12.33 10.38 11.75
CA ALA A 53 11.75 10.85 10.50
C ALA A 53 11.11 12.23 10.72
N THR A 54 11.54 13.20 9.92
CA THR A 54 11.14 14.61 10.01
C THR A 54 10.67 15.11 8.64
N PRO A 55 9.37 15.42 8.46
CA PRO A 55 8.86 16.07 7.26
C PRO A 55 9.20 17.58 7.20
N SER A 56 9.30 18.14 6.00
CA SER A 56 9.76 19.52 5.75
C SER A 56 8.69 20.60 5.91
N SER A 57 7.41 20.24 6.03
CA SER A 57 6.29 21.17 6.29
C SER A 57 6.37 21.87 7.66
N LEU A 58 7.37 21.51 8.47
CA LEU A 58 7.61 22.01 9.82
C LEU A 58 8.39 23.34 9.83
N GLN A 59 7.78 24.42 9.34
CA GLN A 59 8.10 25.76 9.87
C GLN A 59 7.03 26.13 10.89
N GLN A 60 7.39 26.05 12.18
CA GLN A 60 6.63 26.47 13.38
C GLN A 60 5.80 25.38 14.09
N GLY A 61 6.47 24.64 14.99
CA GLY A 61 5.94 24.45 16.35
C GLY A 61 5.08 23.22 16.68
N GLN A 62 4.78 22.33 15.72
CA GLN A 62 4.16 21.03 16.04
C GLN A 62 5.02 19.87 15.52
N GLU A 63 5.84 19.31 16.40
CA GLU A 63 6.78 18.22 16.10
C GLU A 63 6.05 16.91 15.74
N GLN A 64 5.82 16.64 14.45
CA GLN A 64 5.63 15.26 13.98
C GLN A 64 6.98 14.62 13.68
N VAL A 65 7.77 14.39 14.73
CA VAL A 65 8.96 13.54 14.68
C VAL A 65 8.52 12.09 14.94
N ALA A 66 8.57 11.25 13.91
CA ALA A 66 8.36 9.82 14.10
C ALA A 66 9.68 9.16 14.51
N LYS A 67 9.71 8.59 15.71
CA LYS A 67 10.85 7.78 16.18
C LYS A 67 10.71 6.36 15.65
N LEU A 68 11.73 5.89 14.94
CA LEU A 68 11.80 4.58 14.33
C LEU A 68 12.78 3.70 15.12
N ALA A 69 12.28 2.57 15.61
CA ALA A 69 13.07 1.61 16.39
C ALA A 69 13.69 0.52 15.51
N ALA A 70 14.60 -0.25 16.09
CA ALA A 70 15.23 -1.40 15.42
C ALA A 70 14.18 -2.33 14.79
N GLY A 71 14.44 -2.77 13.56
CA GLY A 71 13.51 -3.49 12.70
C GLY A 71 12.70 -2.61 11.74
N SER A 72 12.81 -1.28 11.83
CA SER A 72 12.17 -0.35 10.89
C SER A 72 12.87 -0.40 9.51
N MET A 73 12.08 -0.28 8.45
CA MET A 73 12.54 -0.07 7.07
C MET A 73 12.28 1.38 6.66
N VAL A 74 13.22 2.00 5.96
CA VAL A 74 13.08 3.34 5.37
C VAL A 74 13.58 3.35 3.92
N GLY A 75 13.06 4.27 3.11
CA GLY A 75 13.41 4.41 1.68
C GLY A 75 12.63 3.48 0.75
N GLU A 76 11.77 2.62 1.29
CA GLU A 76 10.94 1.68 0.53
C GLU A 76 9.93 2.38 -0.37
N MET A 77 9.42 3.55 0.04
CA MET A 77 8.47 4.30 -0.77
C MET A 77 9.12 4.84 -2.05
N SER A 78 10.38 5.25 -1.95
CA SER A 78 11.16 5.71 -3.09
C SER A 78 11.51 4.53 -4.00
N LEU A 79 11.89 3.38 -3.43
CA LEU A 79 12.11 2.13 -4.17
C LEU A 79 10.86 1.69 -4.98
N LEU A 80 9.67 1.75 -4.39
CA LEU A 80 8.45 1.22 -4.99
C LEU A 80 7.86 2.11 -6.10
N GLU A 81 8.04 3.42 -6.00
CA GLU A 81 7.37 4.38 -6.88
C GLU A 81 8.32 5.18 -7.77
N ASP A 82 9.63 5.07 -7.58
CA ASP A 82 10.63 5.97 -8.15
C ASP A 82 10.25 7.45 -7.96
N ARG A 83 9.92 7.78 -6.70
CA ARG A 83 9.52 9.13 -6.28
C ARG A 83 10.44 9.64 -5.17
N PRO A 84 10.63 10.97 -5.07
CA PRO A 84 11.40 11.57 -3.97
C PRO A 84 10.92 11.14 -2.58
N ALA A 85 11.83 11.10 -1.61
CA ALA A 85 11.51 10.83 -0.22
C ALA A 85 10.53 11.88 0.36
N THR A 86 9.60 11.43 1.21
CA THR A 86 8.56 12.28 1.85
C THR A 86 9.00 12.92 3.17
N ALA A 87 10.14 12.49 3.70
CA ALA A 87 10.67 12.97 4.97
C ALA A 87 12.20 12.78 5.00
N THR A 88 12.85 13.59 5.83
CA THR A 88 14.26 13.44 6.16
C THR A 88 14.41 12.39 7.26
N ILE A 89 15.34 11.45 7.10
CA ILE A 89 15.66 10.43 8.10
C ILE A 89 17.02 10.73 8.70
N THR A 90 17.08 10.92 10.02
CA THR A 90 18.32 11.17 10.77
C THR A 90 18.54 10.11 11.84
N THR A 91 19.81 9.87 12.20
CA THR A 91 20.15 9.01 13.34
C THR A 91 19.99 9.75 14.67
N PHE A 92 19.50 9.04 15.69
CA PHE A 92 19.47 9.50 17.07
C PHE A 92 20.34 8.57 17.92
N GLY A 93 21.59 9.01 18.16
CA GLY A 93 22.65 8.15 18.67
C GLY A 93 23.26 7.23 17.62
N VAL A 94 24.13 6.32 18.05
CA VAL A 94 24.82 5.37 17.15
C VAL A 94 23.82 4.36 16.60
N CYS A 95 23.75 4.25 15.27
CA CYS A 95 22.83 3.38 14.57
C CYS A 95 23.58 2.39 13.68
N LYS A 96 23.11 1.15 13.64
CA LYS A 96 23.59 0.12 12.72
C LYS A 96 22.51 -0.15 11.70
N VAL A 97 22.84 0.02 10.43
CA VAL A 97 21.88 -0.02 9.33
C VAL A 97 22.36 -1.01 8.28
N LEU A 98 21.45 -1.83 7.77
CA LEU A 98 21.67 -2.68 6.62
C LEU A 98 21.16 -1.96 5.38
N GLN A 99 22.04 -1.67 4.43
CA GLN A 99 21.72 -1.06 3.15
C GLN A 99 21.63 -2.14 2.07
N LEU A 100 20.61 -2.07 1.23
CA LEU A 100 20.43 -2.98 0.10
C LEU A 100 20.33 -2.17 -1.18
N SER A 101 21.06 -2.58 -2.21
CA SER A 101 21.03 -1.93 -3.50
C SER A 101 19.79 -2.36 -4.31
N VAL A 102 19.29 -1.46 -5.16
CA VAL A 102 18.14 -1.76 -6.03
C VAL A 102 18.42 -2.95 -6.95
N GLU A 103 19.65 -3.10 -7.45
CA GLU A 103 20.06 -4.18 -8.35
C GLU A 103 19.94 -5.56 -7.67
N LYS A 104 20.18 -5.63 -6.35
CA LYS A 104 19.99 -6.86 -5.59
C LYS A 104 18.52 -7.28 -5.52
N PHE A 105 17.59 -6.32 -5.46
CA PHE A 105 16.16 -6.62 -5.50
C PHE A 105 15.70 -7.06 -6.89
N GLU A 106 16.20 -6.41 -7.94
CA GLU A 106 15.91 -6.84 -9.31
C GLU A 106 16.41 -8.26 -9.58
N LEU A 107 17.59 -8.60 -9.06
CA LEU A 107 18.14 -9.95 -9.15
C LEU A 107 17.30 -10.94 -8.33
N LEU A 108 16.91 -10.57 -7.10
CA LEU A 108 16.06 -11.40 -6.24
C LEU A 108 14.74 -11.77 -6.93
N SER A 109 14.08 -10.79 -7.57
CA SER A 109 12.84 -11.01 -8.32
C SER A 109 13.01 -11.95 -9.51
N LYS A 110 14.19 -12.00 -10.14
CA LYS A 110 14.49 -12.88 -11.27
C LYS A 110 14.92 -14.29 -10.83
N GLU A 111 15.77 -14.39 -9.83
CA GLU A 111 16.40 -15.66 -9.42
C GLU A 111 15.59 -16.41 -8.36
N GLN A 112 14.90 -15.69 -7.45
CA GLN A 112 14.20 -16.28 -6.32
C GLN A 112 12.81 -15.63 -6.11
N PRO A 113 11.84 -15.85 -7.03
CA PRO A 113 10.53 -15.20 -6.98
C PRO A 113 9.76 -15.41 -5.67
N SER A 114 9.93 -16.56 -5.01
CA SER A 114 9.32 -16.85 -3.71
C SER A 114 9.82 -15.93 -2.59
N MET A 115 11.10 -15.59 -2.62
CA MET A 115 11.71 -14.69 -1.64
C MET A 115 11.40 -13.22 -1.98
N ALA A 116 11.35 -12.88 -3.26
CA ALA A 116 10.86 -11.58 -3.72
C ALA A 116 9.40 -11.33 -3.30
N ALA A 117 8.52 -12.33 -3.50
CA ALA A 117 7.13 -12.27 -3.06
C ALA A 117 7.00 -12.05 -1.56
N GLN A 118 7.83 -12.73 -0.75
CA GLN A 118 7.88 -12.50 0.69
C GLN A 118 8.35 -11.08 1.03
N PHE A 119 9.39 -10.58 0.37
CA PHE A 119 9.89 -9.23 0.60
C PHE A 119 8.85 -8.16 0.26
N ASP A 120 8.25 -8.24 -0.92
CA ASP A 120 7.19 -7.32 -1.38
C ASP A 120 5.98 -7.38 -0.45
N ARG A 121 5.62 -8.58 0.04
CA ARG A 121 4.55 -8.76 1.02
C ARG A 121 4.87 -8.05 2.34
N VAL A 122 6.11 -8.12 2.83
CA VAL A 122 6.49 -7.45 4.09
C VAL A 122 6.46 -5.93 3.94
N ILE A 123 6.86 -5.39 2.78
CA ILE A 123 6.69 -3.94 2.51
C ILE A 123 5.19 -3.58 2.49
N ALA A 124 4.36 -4.37 1.81
CA ALA A 124 2.92 -4.15 1.79
C ALA A 124 2.32 -4.21 3.22
N GLN A 125 2.74 -5.15 4.05
CA GLN A 125 2.33 -5.25 5.46
C GLN A 125 2.75 -4.03 6.27
N LYS A 126 3.99 -3.55 6.11
CA LYS A 126 4.46 -2.31 6.75
C LYS A 126 3.56 -1.13 6.37
N LEU A 127 3.32 -0.94 5.08
CA LEU A 127 2.51 0.17 4.56
C LEU A 127 1.04 0.05 5.02
N ALA A 128 0.51 -1.17 5.10
CA ALA A 128 -0.82 -1.44 5.64
C ALA A 128 -0.93 -1.02 7.12
N VAL A 129 0.04 -1.41 7.97
CA VAL A 129 0.09 -0.98 9.37
C VAL A 129 0.22 0.54 9.48
N GLN A 130 1.08 1.15 8.65
CA GLN A 130 1.26 2.59 8.61
C GLN A 130 -0.05 3.33 8.26
N ILE A 131 -0.81 2.85 7.27
CA ILE A 131 -2.13 3.41 6.91
C ILE A 131 -3.13 3.22 8.06
N GLN A 132 -3.15 2.04 8.72
CA GLN A 132 -4.04 1.80 9.85
C GLN A 132 -3.76 2.74 11.02
N ASP A 133 -2.49 2.90 11.41
CA ASP A 133 -2.06 3.78 12.49
C ASP A 133 -2.42 5.24 12.17
N GLN A 134 -2.24 5.65 10.92
CA GLN A 134 -2.59 6.98 10.41
C GLN A 134 -4.10 7.22 10.44
N ASN A 135 -4.91 6.31 9.91
CA ASN A 135 -6.39 6.43 9.96
C ASN A 135 -6.87 6.51 11.42
N ALA A 136 -6.35 5.64 12.29
CA ALA A 136 -6.72 5.65 13.70
C ALA A 136 -6.34 6.98 14.40
N TRP A 137 -5.26 7.65 13.97
CA TRP A 137 -4.85 8.94 14.52
C TRP A 137 -5.70 10.10 13.99
N VAL A 138 -5.92 10.18 12.68
CA VAL A 138 -6.75 11.22 12.04
C VAL A 138 -8.12 11.29 12.69
N HIS A 139 -8.74 10.13 12.90
CA HIS A 139 -10.06 10.08 13.49
C HIS A 139 -10.12 10.33 15.00
N ARG A 140 -8.98 10.25 15.72
CA ARG A 140 -8.90 10.63 17.14
C ARG A 140 -8.73 12.13 17.35
N CYS A 141 -8.24 12.87 16.36
CA CYS A 141 -7.80 14.25 16.55
C CYS A 141 -8.66 15.31 15.84
N HIS A 142 -9.37 15.05 14.73
CA HIS A 142 -10.17 16.09 14.05
C HIS A 142 -11.39 15.54 13.27
N SER A 143 -12.50 16.29 13.33
CA SER A 143 -13.82 15.98 12.76
C SER A 143 -14.14 16.60 11.39
N ASP A 144 -13.26 17.42 10.81
CA ASP A 144 -13.53 18.09 9.53
C ASP A 144 -12.32 17.95 8.60
N HIS A 145 -12.29 16.91 7.79
CA HIS A 145 -11.41 16.87 6.62
C HIS A 145 -12.23 16.47 5.40
N ALA A 146 -12.11 17.28 4.35
CA ALA A 146 -12.73 17.03 3.05
C ALA A 146 -12.33 15.63 2.55
N PRO A 147 -13.24 14.92 1.85
CA PRO A 147 -12.96 13.59 1.32
C PRO A 147 -11.69 13.64 0.46
N VAL A 148 -10.70 12.82 0.83
CA VAL A 148 -9.48 12.64 0.05
C VAL A 148 -9.91 12.20 -1.35
N GLU A 149 -9.67 13.04 -2.35
CA GLU A 149 -10.06 12.77 -3.73
C GLU A 149 -9.57 11.40 -4.20
N ALA A 150 -10.52 10.60 -4.72
CA ALA A 150 -10.29 9.33 -5.39
C ALA A 150 -9.57 9.59 -6.74
N LEU A 151 -8.26 9.81 -6.66
CA LEU A 151 -7.34 9.79 -7.79
C LEU A 151 -7.51 8.48 -8.57
N ARG A 152 -7.22 8.52 -9.87
CA ARG A 152 -7.21 7.43 -10.86
C ARG A 152 -6.30 6.23 -10.49
N LYS A 153 -6.55 5.58 -9.34
CA LYS A 153 -5.59 4.73 -8.60
C LYS A 153 -5.81 3.24 -8.74
N GLY A 154 -7.02 2.81 -9.11
CA GLY A 154 -7.41 1.40 -9.15
C GLY A 154 -6.50 0.51 -10.02
N LEU A 155 -5.93 1.07 -11.08
CA LEU A 155 -5.09 0.31 -12.01
C LEU A 155 -3.66 0.04 -11.48
N THR A 156 -3.28 0.53 -10.30
CA THR A 156 -1.90 0.36 -9.79
C THR A 156 -1.52 -1.11 -9.63
N LEU A 157 -2.45 -1.95 -9.12
CA LEU A 157 -2.23 -3.38 -9.01
C LEU A 157 -2.01 -4.02 -10.39
N PHE A 158 -2.84 -3.65 -11.37
CA PHE A 158 -2.80 -4.22 -12.72
C PHE A 158 -1.57 -3.83 -13.54
N ALA A 159 -0.83 -2.79 -13.12
CA ALA A 159 0.39 -2.35 -13.78
C ALA A 159 1.54 -3.35 -13.64
N THR A 160 1.55 -4.14 -12.55
CA THR A 160 2.59 -5.14 -12.26
C THR A 160 2.19 -6.53 -12.72
N LEU A 161 0.90 -6.79 -12.90
CA LEU A 161 0.37 -8.10 -13.31
C LEU A 161 0.57 -8.34 -14.81
N GLN A 162 0.80 -9.61 -15.16
CA GLN A 162 0.76 -10.12 -16.52
C GLN A 162 -0.64 -10.61 -16.89
N GLU A 163 -0.88 -10.85 -18.16
CA GLU A 163 -2.18 -11.31 -18.65
C GLU A 163 -2.62 -12.63 -17.97
N GLN A 164 -1.73 -13.61 -17.87
CA GLN A 164 -1.98 -14.89 -17.17
C GLN A 164 -2.35 -14.72 -15.68
N ASP A 165 -1.85 -13.67 -15.04
CA ASP A 165 -2.14 -13.36 -13.64
C ASP A 165 -3.58 -12.90 -13.51
N VAL A 166 -4.03 -12.04 -14.43
CA VAL A 166 -5.39 -11.51 -14.48
C VAL A 166 -6.39 -12.64 -14.76
N PHE A 167 -6.06 -13.57 -15.67
CA PHE A 167 -6.84 -14.79 -15.90
C PHE A 167 -6.96 -15.64 -14.62
N THR A 168 -5.86 -15.81 -13.89
CA THR A 168 -5.86 -16.55 -12.62
C THR A 168 -6.76 -15.89 -11.59
N LEU A 169 -6.65 -14.56 -11.41
CA LEU A 169 -7.52 -13.80 -10.50
C LEU A 169 -9.00 -13.88 -10.92
N ALA A 170 -9.30 -13.82 -12.22
CA ALA A 170 -10.66 -13.98 -12.75
C ALA A 170 -11.24 -15.36 -12.44
N ARG A 171 -10.43 -16.42 -12.55
CA ARG A 171 -10.83 -17.81 -12.25
C ARG A 171 -11.06 -18.05 -10.76
N LEU A 172 -10.28 -17.40 -9.90
CA LEU A 172 -10.43 -17.52 -8.45
C LEU A 172 -11.61 -16.73 -7.90
N GLY A 173 -11.98 -15.65 -8.58
CA GLY A 173 -13.04 -14.77 -8.12
C GLY A 173 -14.40 -15.10 -8.71
N ARG A 174 -15.43 -14.49 -8.11
CA ARG A 174 -16.80 -14.49 -8.61
C ARG A 174 -17.33 -13.07 -8.72
N LEU A 175 -18.21 -12.84 -9.68
CA LEU A 175 -18.97 -11.60 -9.75
C LEU A 175 -19.95 -11.55 -8.56
N GLN A 176 -19.88 -10.47 -7.79
CA GLN A 176 -20.79 -10.18 -6.69
C GLN A 176 -21.43 -8.82 -6.92
N ARG A 177 -22.75 -8.81 -7.10
CA ARG A 177 -23.53 -7.59 -7.25
C ARG A 177 -24.04 -7.13 -5.89
N VAL A 178 -23.78 -5.87 -5.57
CA VAL A 178 -24.19 -5.25 -4.32
C VAL A 178 -25.22 -4.17 -4.65
N PRO A 179 -26.47 -4.28 -4.16
CA PRO A 179 -27.50 -3.26 -4.40
C PRO A 179 -27.12 -1.89 -3.78
N PRO A 180 -27.83 -0.81 -4.18
CA PRO A 180 -27.74 0.48 -3.48
C PRO A 180 -27.99 0.37 -1.98
N GLU A 181 -27.38 1.25 -1.20
CA GLU A 181 -27.46 1.37 0.26
C GLU A 181 -27.11 0.09 1.06
N THR A 182 -26.50 -0.91 0.41
CA THR A 182 -26.13 -2.17 1.07
C THR A 182 -24.72 -2.06 1.67
N VAL A 183 -24.60 -2.41 2.95
CA VAL A 183 -23.30 -2.50 3.63
C VAL A 183 -22.61 -3.80 3.21
N LEU A 184 -21.45 -3.68 2.58
CA LEU A 184 -20.61 -4.80 2.15
C LEU A 184 -19.75 -5.32 3.31
N LEU A 185 -19.16 -4.41 4.09
CA LEU A 185 -18.28 -4.70 5.22
C LEU A 185 -18.66 -3.80 6.39
N ASN A 186 -18.78 -4.35 7.61
CA ASN A 186 -18.82 -3.52 8.82
C ASN A 186 -17.43 -3.41 9.44
N GLN A 187 -17.13 -2.25 10.01
CA GLN A 187 -15.89 -2.06 10.75
C GLN A 187 -15.80 -3.04 11.92
N GLY A 188 -14.67 -3.73 12.05
CA GLY A 188 -14.42 -4.75 13.06
C GLY A 188 -14.84 -6.17 12.67
N ASP A 189 -15.67 -6.34 11.64
CA ASP A 189 -16.09 -7.68 11.20
C ASP A 189 -14.94 -8.46 10.56
N GLU A 190 -15.01 -9.78 10.66
CA GLU A 190 -14.08 -10.66 9.96
C GLU A 190 -14.26 -10.50 8.43
N VAL A 191 -13.14 -10.22 7.75
CA VAL A 191 -13.11 -10.10 6.29
C VAL A 191 -12.57 -11.40 5.71
N THR A 192 -13.42 -12.13 4.99
CA THR A 192 -13.07 -13.44 4.39
C THR A 192 -12.70 -13.34 2.92
N SER A 193 -13.03 -12.22 2.26
CA SER A 193 -12.78 -12.00 0.83
C SER A 193 -12.22 -10.60 0.61
N THR A 194 -11.41 -10.45 -0.44
CA THR A 194 -11.05 -9.14 -1.00
C THR A 194 -11.95 -8.86 -2.21
N TYR A 195 -12.26 -7.59 -2.45
CA TYR A 195 -13.20 -7.18 -3.48
C TYR A 195 -12.57 -6.15 -4.38
N LEU A 196 -12.50 -6.43 -5.68
CA LEU A 196 -12.12 -5.45 -6.68
C LEU A 196 -13.38 -4.81 -7.27
N VAL A 197 -13.47 -3.48 -7.23
CA VAL A 197 -14.60 -2.73 -7.78
C VAL A 197 -14.55 -2.75 -9.31
N LEU A 198 -15.46 -3.47 -9.96
CA LEU A 198 -15.56 -3.53 -11.42
C LEU A 198 -16.43 -2.40 -11.98
N SER A 199 -17.48 -2.03 -11.25
CA SER A 199 -18.39 -0.93 -11.57
C SER A 199 -19.02 -0.36 -10.28
N GLY A 200 -19.48 0.89 -10.33
CA GLY A 200 -20.09 1.57 -9.17
C GLY A 200 -19.10 2.31 -8.27
N GLU A 201 -19.60 2.75 -7.11
CA GLU A 201 -18.85 3.50 -6.10
C GLU A 201 -19.20 3.00 -4.69
N ALA A 202 -18.17 2.79 -3.89
CA ALA A 202 -18.23 2.39 -2.49
C ALA A 202 -18.02 3.63 -1.62
N GLU A 203 -18.86 3.82 -0.61
CA GLU A 203 -18.60 4.73 0.50
C GLU A 203 -17.81 4.00 1.58
N VAL A 204 -16.74 4.64 2.05
CA VAL A 204 -15.92 4.13 3.14
C VAL A 204 -16.40 4.78 4.43
N LEU A 205 -16.77 3.95 5.39
CA LEU A 205 -17.39 4.35 6.65
C LEU A 205 -16.41 4.15 7.80
N PHE A 206 -16.38 5.10 8.73
CA PHE A 206 -15.69 4.94 10.01
C PHE A 206 -16.68 5.16 11.16
N THR A 207 -16.68 4.25 12.12
CA THR A 207 -17.51 4.34 13.32
C THR A 207 -16.63 4.59 14.54
N LEU A 208 -16.87 5.70 15.23
CA LEU A 208 -16.25 6.06 16.51
C LEU A 208 -17.32 6.46 17.52
N ASP A 209 -17.26 5.90 18.73
CA ASP A 209 -18.22 6.17 19.81
C ASP A 209 -19.70 6.07 19.38
N GLY A 210 -19.99 5.09 18.51
CA GLY A 210 -21.33 4.85 17.97
C GLY A 210 -21.78 5.80 16.87
N ARG A 211 -20.94 6.76 16.45
CA ARG A 211 -21.20 7.66 15.32
C ARG A 211 -20.49 7.16 14.08
N THR A 212 -21.26 6.87 13.03
CA THR A 212 -20.74 6.49 11.71
C THR A 212 -20.64 7.72 10.81
N GLN A 213 -19.48 7.94 10.23
CA GLN A 213 -19.22 9.01 9.26
C GLN A 213 -18.63 8.43 7.96
N VAL A 214 -18.96 9.06 6.84
CA VAL A 214 -18.31 8.76 5.54
C VAL A 214 -16.96 9.45 5.52
N VAL A 215 -15.88 8.68 5.38
CA VAL A 215 -14.50 9.18 5.42
C VAL A 215 -13.83 9.20 4.05
N GLY A 216 -14.51 8.69 3.04
CA GLY A 216 -14.05 8.70 1.66
C GLY A 216 -14.93 7.83 0.78
N SER A 217 -14.58 7.75 -0.50
CA SER A 217 -15.18 6.82 -1.43
C SER A 217 -14.11 6.02 -2.18
N SER A 218 -14.52 4.85 -2.66
CA SER A 218 -13.71 3.94 -3.46
C SER A 218 -14.40 3.66 -4.79
N ARG A 219 -13.62 3.63 -5.88
CA ARG A 219 -14.15 3.64 -7.24
C ARG A 219 -13.64 2.45 -8.07
N ARG A 220 -14.18 2.34 -9.28
CA ARG A 220 -13.78 1.35 -10.29
C ARG A 220 -12.25 1.17 -10.37
N GLY A 221 -11.82 -0.07 -10.23
CA GLY A 221 -10.44 -0.53 -10.23
C GLY A 221 -9.81 -0.67 -8.83
N GLU A 222 -10.42 -0.14 -7.78
CA GLU A 222 -9.83 -0.22 -6.44
C GLU A 222 -10.12 -1.54 -5.73
N LEU A 223 -9.20 -1.92 -4.84
CA LEU A 223 -9.26 -3.15 -4.06
C LEU A 223 -9.70 -2.83 -2.63
N LEU A 224 -10.72 -3.53 -2.16
CA LEU A 224 -11.30 -3.44 -0.83
C LEU A 224 -10.95 -4.70 -0.03
N GLY A 225 -10.74 -4.56 1.29
CA GLY A 225 -10.33 -5.67 2.15
C GLY A 225 -8.88 -6.11 1.93
N GLU A 226 -8.08 -5.27 1.26
CA GLU A 226 -6.68 -5.47 0.95
C GLU A 226 -5.80 -5.54 2.20
N ILE A 227 -6.17 -4.77 3.23
CA ILE A 227 -5.48 -4.78 4.52
C ILE A 227 -5.66 -6.14 5.20
N SER A 228 -6.86 -6.71 5.16
CA SER A 228 -7.17 -8.04 5.73
C SER A 228 -6.45 -9.18 5.00
N LEU A 229 -6.10 -8.99 3.72
CA LEU A 229 -5.25 -9.94 3.01
C LEU A 229 -3.83 -10.01 3.62
N LEU A 230 -3.28 -8.87 4.03
CA LEU A 230 -1.90 -8.69 4.48
C LEU A 230 -1.71 -8.91 5.98
N LEU A 231 -2.62 -8.35 6.78
CA LEU A 231 -2.59 -8.38 8.23
C LEU A 231 -3.57 -9.46 8.69
N SER A 232 -3.08 -10.43 9.48
CA SER A 232 -3.89 -11.55 9.95
C SER A 232 -5.16 -11.09 10.68
N ASP A 233 -6.11 -12.02 10.75
CA ASP A 233 -7.53 -11.98 11.14
C ASP A 233 -7.88 -11.31 12.50
N ARG A 234 -6.90 -10.73 13.22
CA ARG A 234 -7.11 -10.09 14.54
C ARG A 234 -7.62 -8.65 14.50
N HIS A 235 -7.74 -8.04 13.33
CA HIS A 235 -8.07 -6.60 13.23
C HIS A 235 -9.42 -6.30 12.59
N GLY A 236 -10.19 -7.32 12.16
CA GLY A 236 -11.44 -7.11 11.43
C GLY A 236 -11.27 -6.17 10.22
N ALA A 237 -12.36 -5.69 9.65
CA ALA A 237 -12.31 -4.59 8.70
C ALA A 237 -11.90 -3.30 9.46
N SER A 238 -10.85 -2.63 9.02
CA SER A 238 -10.46 -1.34 9.63
C SER A 238 -11.50 -0.24 9.42
N LEU A 239 -12.30 -0.37 8.35
CA LEU A 239 -13.32 0.58 7.92
C LEU A 239 -14.53 -0.20 7.41
N GLY A 240 -15.72 0.36 7.59
CA GLY A 240 -16.93 -0.14 6.94
C GLY A 240 -16.95 0.25 5.46
N VAL A 241 -17.71 -0.50 4.66
CA VAL A 241 -17.90 -0.22 3.23
C VAL A 241 -19.38 -0.36 2.91
N ARG A 242 -19.97 0.66 2.29
CA ARG A 242 -21.35 0.67 1.82
C ARG A 242 -21.42 0.99 0.34
N SER A 243 -22.34 0.36 -0.37
CA SER A 243 -22.70 0.71 -1.73
C SER A 243 -23.61 1.94 -1.73
N ALA A 244 -23.24 3.01 -2.44
CA ALA A 244 -24.14 4.16 -2.60
C ALA A 244 -25.23 3.87 -3.64
N LEU A 245 -24.81 3.67 -4.90
CA LEU A 245 -25.73 3.52 -6.05
C LEU A 245 -25.75 2.11 -6.66
N GLY A 246 -25.20 1.12 -5.96
CA GLY A 246 -24.98 -0.22 -6.51
C GLY A 246 -23.54 -0.40 -7.00
N MET A 247 -23.01 -1.62 -6.89
CA MET A 247 -21.66 -1.97 -7.33
C MET A 247 -21.58 -3.40 -7.85
N ASP A 248 -20.74 -3.59 -8.87
CA ASP A 248 -20.27 -4.90 -9.29
C ASP A 248 -18.84 -5.12 -8.78
N LEU A 249 -18.65 -6.23 -8.08
CA LEU A 249 -17.37 -6.57 -7.45
C LEU A 249 -16.87 -7.91 -7.98
N LEU A 250 -15.56 -8.01 -8.21
CA LEU A 250 -14.90 -9.30 -8.23
C LEU A 250 -14.52 -9.69 -6.80
N ALA A 251 -15.26 -10.63 -6.22
CA ALA A 251 -14.99 -11.16 -4.90
C ALA A 251 -14.06 -12.37 -4.98
N ILE A 252 -12.90 -12.29 -4.32
CA ILE A 252 -11.92 -13.39 -4.22
C ILE A 252 -11.75 -13.76 -2.76
N GLU A 253 -11.95 -15.03 -2.43
CA GLU A 253 -11.74 -15.53 -1.07
C GLU A 253 -10.26 -15.37 -0.67
N LEU A 254 -10.00 -14.83 0.53
CA LEU A 254 -8.64 -14.59 0.99
C LEU A 254 -7.85 -15.90 1.12
N SER A 255 -8.48 -17.00 1.56
CA SER A 255 -7.79 -18.28 1.72
C SER A 255 -7.34 -18.84 0.37
N ALA A 256 -8.21 -18.79 -0.65
CA ALA A 256 -7.92 -19.21 -2.01
C ALA A 256 -6.84 -18.33 -2.65
N LEU A 257 -6.95 -17.00 -2.51
CA LEU A 257 -5.92 -16.08 -3.02
C LEU A 257 -4.57 -16.33 -2.35
N ARG A 258 -4.51 -16.46 -1.01
CA ARG A 258 -3.27 -16.77 -0.28
C ARG A 258 -2.70 -18.13 -0.66
N ALA A 259 -3.52 -19.11 -1.02
CA ALA A 259 -3.06 -20.40 -1.51
C ALA A 259 -2.41 -20.26 -2.90
N GLU A 260 -3.08 -19.59 -3.83
CA GLU A 260 -2.56 -19.36 -5.18
C GLU A 260 -1.25 -18.56 -5.15
N LEU A 261 -1.18 -17.44 -4.42
CA LEU A 261 0.03 -16.61 -4.33
C LEU A 261 1.23 -17.34 -3.71
N ARG A 262 0.99 -18.42 -2.94
CA ARG A 262 2.05 -19.30 -2.42
C ARG A 262 2.46 -20.39 -3.40
N GLN A 263 1.50 -20.92 -4.17
CA GLN A 263 1.73 -21.98 -5.14
C GLN A 263 2.35 -21.46 -6.44
N ASN A 264 2.09 -20.20 -6.79
CA ASN A 264 2.65 -19.50 -7.93
C ASN A 264 3.45 -18.26 -7.46
N PRO A 265 4.73 -18.44 -7.09
CA PRO A 265 5.57 -17.36 -6.55
C PRO A 265 5.77 -16.18 -7.50
N GLU A 266 5.78 -16.42 -8.81
CA GLU A 266 5.91 -15.39 -9.83
C GLU A 266 4.69 -14.45 -9.82
N LEU A 267 3.48 -15.02 -9.76
CA LEU A 267 2.25 -14.25 -9.52
C LEU A 267 2.31 -13.57 -8.15
N GLY A 268 2.72 -14.30 -7.11
CA GLY A 268 2.91 -13.80 -5.75
C GLY A 268 3.73 -12.52 -5.70
N SER A 269 4.90 -12.52 -6.34
CA SER A 269 5.80 -11.35 -6.38
C SER A 269 5.16 -10.18 -7.11
N ARG A 270 4.61 -10.39 -8.32
CA ARG A 270 3.97 -9.30 -9.07
C ARG A 270 2.74 -8.73 -8.35
N PHE A 271 1.94 -9.59 -7.73
CA PHE A 271 0.75 -9.19 -6.96
C PHE A 271 1.14 -8.39 -5.73
N TYR A 272 2.03 -8.90 -4.88
CA TYR A 272 2.44 -8.19 -3.67
C TYR A 272 3.21 -6.91 -3.99
N ARG A 273 4.00 -6.87 -5.06
CA ARG A 273 4.61 -5.64 -5.56
C ARG A 273 3.55 -4.60 -5.95
N GLY A 274 2.55 -5.00 -6.73
CA GLY A 274 1.47 -4.11 -7.14
C GLY A 274 0.64 -3.59 -5.95
N LEU A 275 0.38 -4.46 -4.98
CA LEU A 275 -0.28 -4.10 -3.73
C LEU A 275 0.58 -3.15 -2.87
N ALA A 276 1.88 -3.41 -2.76
CA ALA A 276 2.82 -2.53 -2.06
C ALA A 276 2.86 -1.14 -2.73
N CYS A 277 2.94 -1.06 -4.06
CA CYS A 277 2.88 0.20 -4.80
C CYS A 277 1.54 0.95 -4.56
N MET A 278 0.42 0.23 -4.54
CA MET A 278 -0.90 0.81 -4.25
C MET A 278 -0.96 1.41 -2.84
N LEU A 279 -0.55 0.64 -1.82
CA LEU A 279 -0.52 1.10 -0.43
C LEU A 279 0.51 2.22 -0.23
N CYS A 280 1.62 2.19 -0.95
CA CYS A 280 2.63 3.24 -0.92
C CYS A 280 2.06 4.57 -1.41
N ARG A 281 1.37 4.56 -2.56
CA ARG A 281 0.65 5.73 -3.09
C ARG A 281 -0.35 6.27 -2.08
N ARG A 282 -1.17 5.38 -1.50
CA ARG A 282 -2.17 5.76 -0.48
C ARG A 282 -1.52 6.41 0.74
N SER A 283 -0.48 5.80 1.30
CA SER A 283 0.21 6.36 2.48
C SER A 283 0.91 7.68 2.15
N ARG A 284 1.52 7.80 0.97
CA ARG A 284 2.13 9.06 0.50
C ARG A 284 1.09 10.16 0.40
N ASP A 285 -0.04 9.89 -0.24
CA ASP A 285 -1.09 10.88 -0.44
C ASP A 285 -1.68 11.33 0.89
N GLN A 286 -1.84 10.43 1.87
CA GLN A 286 -2.27 10.77 3.23
C GLN A 286 -1.24 11.62 3.98
N LEU A 287 0.05 11.26 3.89
CA LEU A 287 1.14 12.06 4.46
C LEU A 287 1.17 13.47 3.84
N GLN A 288 1.01 13.58 2.53
CA GLN A 288 0.99 14.86 1.82
C GLN A 288 -0.30 15.66 2.04
N SER A 289 -1.46 15.01 2.19
CA SER A 289 -2.71 15.71 2.49
C SER A 289 -2.67 16.34 3.88
N HIS A 290 -2.04 15.70 4.86
CA HIS A 290 -1.80 16.32 6.17
C HIS A 290 -0.87 17.52 6.06
N GLN A 291 0.21 17.42 5.27
CA GLN A 291 1.11 18.54 5.00
C GLN A 291 0.41 19.71 4.27
N ARG A 292 -0.52 19.41 3.35
CA ARG A 292 -1.30 20.40 2.59
C ARG A 292 -2.39 21.05 3.44
N ALA A 293 -3.05 20.33 4.35
CA ALA A 293 -4.06 20.90 5.25
C ALA A 293 -3.51 22.08 6.09
N GLU A 294 -2.22 22.08 6.41
CA GLU A 294 -1.53 23.19 7.09
C GLU A 294 -1.07 24.30 6.13
N ALA A 295 -0.87 23.98 4.84
CA ALA A 295 -0.31 24.88 3.82
C ALA A 295 -1.36 25.51 2.87
N ILE A 296 -2.63 25.10 2.95
CA ILE A 296 -3.71 25.52 2.03
C ILE A 296 -4.01 27.03 2.05
N GLN A 297 -3.47 27.83 2.97
CA GLN A 297 -3.67 29.28 2.89
C GLN A 297 -2.76 30.02 1.90
N ARG A 298 -1.76 29.38 1.24
CA ARG A 298 -0.79 30.16 0.42
C ARG A 298 -0.24 29.62 -0.90
N ALA A 299 -0.57 28.43 -1.39
CA ALA A 299 0.08 27.99 -2.65
C ALA A 299 -0.76 27.02 -3.49
N GLU A 300 -1.93 27.46 -3.92
CA GLU A 300 -2.56 26.86 -5.10
C GLU A 300 -1.97 27.49 -6.37
N GLN A 301 -0.88 26.89 -6.87
CA GLN A 301 -0.50 26.85 -8.29
C GLN A 301 0.94 26.35 -8.38
N GLN A 302 1.09 25.04 -8.60
CA GLN A 302 2.12 24.43 -9.46
C GLN A 302 2.30 22.96 -9.10
N ALA A 303 1.87 22.09 -10.01
CA ALA A 303 2.72 21.08 -10.64
C ALA A 303 1.81 20.04 -11.31
N ILE A 304 1.59 20.23 -12.61
CA ILE A 304 1.14 19.19 -13.52
C ILE A 304 2.38 18.70 -14.29
N ASP A 305 2.43 17.39 -14.47
CA ASP A 305 3.22 16.58 -15.41
C ASP A 305 4.73 16.41 -15.24
N CYS A 306 5.10 15.12 -15.08
CA CYS A 306 6.04 14.39 -15.93
C CYS A 306 5.69 12.89 -15.78
N LEU A 307 4.86 12.33 -16.66
CA LEU A 307 4.72 10.86 -16.77
C LEU A 307 5.79 10.36 -17.75
N ASP A 308 6.64 9.46 -17.25
CA ASP A 308 7.65 8.78 -18.07
C ASP A 308 6.98 7.85 -19.10
N VAL A 309 7.62 7.60 -20.24
CA VAL A 309 7.12 6.76 -21.35
C VAL A 309 6.86 5.33 -20.87
N ASP A 310 7.68 4.84 -19.93
CA ASP A 310 7.49 3.51 -19.32
C ASP A 310 6.26 3.47 -18.38
N GLN A 311 5.95 4.59 -17.72
CA GLN A 311 4.73 4.73 -16.91
C GLN A 311 3.47 4.77 -17.79
N LEU A 312 3.53 5.41 -18.96
CA LEU A 312 2.46 5.39 -19.96
C LEU A 312 2.19 3.96 -20.48
N GLY A 313 3.25 3.19 -20.74
CA GLY A 313 3.15 1.78 -21.12
C GLY A 313 2.51 0.93 -20.01
N ALA A 314 2.92 1.13 -18.75
CA ALA A 314 2.35 0.43 -17.60
C ALA A 314 0.86 0.78 -17.38
N ILE A 315 0.48 2.05 -17.50
CA ILE A 315 -0.92 2.51 -17.40
C ILE A 315 -1.77 1.87 -18.50
N THR A 316 -1.28 1.84 -19.74
CA THR A 316 -2.00 1.26 -20.87
C THR A 316 -2.20 -0.24 -20.70
N ARG A 317 -1.17 -0.97 -20.25
CA ARG A 317 -1.29 -2.41 -19.92
C ARG A 317 -2.28 -2.64 -18.80
N ALA A 318 -2.21 -1.85 -17.74
CA ALA A 318 -3.09 -1.96 -16.59
C ALA A 318 -4.57 -1.73 -16.98
N ALA A 319 -4.84 -0.71 -17.79
CA ALA A 319 -6.17 -0.44 -18.33
C ALA A 319 -6.69 -1.62 -19.15
N ARG A 320 -5.86 -2.15 -20.07
CA ARG A 320 -6.23 -3.31 -20.91
C ARG A 320 -6.54 -4.55 -20.07
N HIS A 321 -5.72 -4.86 -19.08
CA HIS A 321 -5.95 -5.99 -18.17
C HIS A 321 -7.27 -5.85 -17.40
N PHE A 322 -7.53 -4.66 -16.88
CA PHE A 322 -8.74 -4.40 -16.12
C PHE A 322 -10.00 -4.38 -17.01
N ASP A 323 -9.93 -3.80 -18.20
CA ASP A 323 -11.04 -3.82 -19.16
C ASP A 323 -11.35 -5.24 -19.64
N TRP A 324 -10.32 -6.07 -19.87
CA TRP A 324 -10.49 -7.49 -20.16
C TRP A 324 -11.24 -8.20 -19.03
N LEU A 325 -10.86 -7.93 -17.77
CA LEU A 325 -11.52 -8.52 -16.59
C LEU A 325 -12.99 -8.11 -16.51
N CYS A 326 -13.31 -6.83 -16.73
CA CYS A 326 -14.69 -6.36 -16.80
C CYS A 326 -15.49 -7.07 -17.91
N GLN A 327 -14.91 -7.21 -19.11
CA GLN A 327 -15.55 -7.90 -20.23
C GLN A 327 -15.74 -9.39 -19.97
N TYR A 328 -14.80 -10.05 -19.29
CA TYR A 328 -14.88 -11.47 -18.94
C TYR A 328 -16.15 -11.76 -18.12
N PHE A 329 -16.40 -10.96 -17.08
CA PHE A 329 -17.59 -11.13 -16.24
C PHE A 329 -18.89 -10.67 -16.93
N GLN A 330 -18.84 -9.64 -17.78
CA GLN A 330 -20.00 -9.25 -18.59
C GLN A 330 -20.39 -10.32 -19.63
N ARG A 331 -19.41 -11.01 -20.24
CA ARG A 331 -19.65 -12.06 -21.24
C ARG A 331 -20.11 -13.38 -20.63
N GLY A 332 -19.66 -13.69 -19.40
CA GLY A 332 -20.15 -14.84 -18.65
C GLY A 332 -21.67 -14.84 -18.44
N GLU A 333 -22.30 -13.66 -18.46
CA GLU A 333 -23.76 -13.50 -18.37
C GLU A 333 -24.52 -13.83 -19.66
N LEU A 334 -23.89 -13.67 -20.84
CA LEU A 334 -24.50 -13.99 -22.14
C LEU A 334 -24.49 -15.49 -22.46
N ALA A 335 -23.82 -16.30 -21.63
CA ALA A 335 -23.63 -17.74 -21.82
C ALA A 335 -24.43 -18.61 -20.85
N THR A 336 -25.19 -18.03 -19.92
CA THR A 336 -26.20 -18.74 -19.12
C THR A 336 -27.52 -18.78 -19.88
N PRO A 337 -28.00 -19.97 -20.30
CA PRO A 337 -29.20 -20.12 -21.14
C PRO A 337 -30.51 -19.79 -20.43
#